data_AF-A0A0C3AAX1-F1
#
_entry.id   AF-A0A0C3AAX1-F1
#
_cell.length_a   1.000
_cell.length_b   1.000
_cell.length_c   1.000
_cell.angle_alpha   90.00
_cell.angle_beta   90.00
_cell.angle_gamma   90.00
#
_symmetry.space_group_name_H-M   'P 1'
#
loop_
_entity.id
_entity.type
_entity.pdbx_description
1 polymer ?
#
loop_
_entity_poly.entity_id
_entity_poly.type
_entity_poly.pdbx_seq_one_letter_code
_entity_poly.pdbx_strand_id
1 'polypeptide(L)' 'DEGTSMWMVHPSFTWGEWPNTAVIHIDAIFHAVHLIPIYDRNFVLPEIGPHNSYDSFHHFYVNRFADHHAFKIM' A
#
# COMPACT_ATOMS: atom_id res chain seq x y z
N ASP A 1 1.52 -15.91 10.16
CA ASP A 1 1.99 -15.01 11.23
C ASP A 1 0.74 -14.44 11.91
N GLU A 2 0.42 -14.99 13.08
CA GLU A 2 -0.91 -14.95 13.70
C GLU A 2 -1.01 -13.85 14.79
N GLY A 3 -0.01 -12.96 14.89
CA GLY A 3 0.08 -11.97 15.99
C GLY A 3 -0.06 -10.50 15.60
N THR A 4 0.25 -10.10 14.36
CA THR A 4 0.45 -8.68 13.99
C THR A 4 -0.79 -7.97 13.45
N SER A 5 -1.87 -8.70 13.14
CA SER A 5 -3.09 -8.13 12.54
C SER A 5 -2.83 -7.23 11.32
N MET A 6 -1.83 -7.61 10.52
CA MET A 6 -1.47 -6.93 9.27
C MET A 6 -1.73 -7.85 8.09
N TRP A 7 -2.32 -7.31 7.04
CA TRP A 7 -2.45 -8.00 5.75
C TRP A 7 -1.25 -7.67 4.88
N MET A 8 -0.70 -8.69 4.22
CA MET A 8 0.29 -8.48 3.17
C MET A 8 -0.43 -8.30 1.84
N VAL A 9 -0.13 -7.20 1.14
CA VAL A 9 -0.69 -6.89 -0.18
C VAL A 9 0.44 -6.58 -1.16
N HIS A 10 0.17 -6.72 -2.45
CA HIS A 10 1.09 -6.35 -3.52
C HIS A 10 0.34 -5.56 -4.60
N PRO A 11 1.01 -4.66 -5.34
CA PRO A 11 0.41 -3.99 -6.48
C PRO A 11 -0.03 -5.00 -7.55
N SER A 12 -1.14 -4.71 -8.23
CA SER A 12 -1.57 -5.49 -9.38
C SER A 12 -0.94 -4.96 -10.66
N PHE A 13 -0.63 -5.86 -11.59
CA PHE A 13 -0.03 -5.54 -12.89
C PHE A 13 -0.91 -6.07 -14.02
N THR A 14 -0.90 -5.39 -15.16
CA THR A 14 -1.59 -5.84 -16.38
C THR A 14 -0.77 -6.90 -17.12
N TRP A 15 -1.34 -7.44 -18.19
CA TRP A 15 -0.56 -8.21 -19.15
C TRP A 15 0.60 -7.37 -19.68
N GLY A 16 1.83 -7.88 -19.58
CA GLY A 16 3.05 -7.14 -19.94
C GLY A 16 3.72 -6.36 -18.81
N GLU A 17 3.40 -6.64 -17.54
CA GLU A 17 4.09 -6.10 -16.34
C GLU A 17 3.97 -4.59 -16.12
N TRP A 18 2.96 -3.95 -16.72
CA TRP A 18 2.66 -2.54 -16.44
C TRP A 18 1.83 -2.39 -15.16
N PRO A 19 2.10 -1.37 -14.33
CA PRO A 19 1.27 -1.09 -13.16
C PRO A 19 -0.19 -0.89 -13.56
N ASN A 20 -1.10 -1.63 -12.91
CA ASN A 20 -2.52 -1.48 -13.14
C ASN A 20 -3.03 -0.22 -12.43
N THR A 21 -3.02 0.91 -13.14
CA THR A 21 -3.40 2.23 -12.62
C THR A 21 -4.71 2.71 -13.23
N ALA A 22 -5.52 3.40 -12.43
CA ALA A 22 -6.79 3.97 -12.86
C ALA A 22 -7.01 5.34 -12.21
N VAL A 23 -7.66 6.24 -12.93
CA VAL A 23 -8.16 7.51 -12.37
C VAL A 23 -9.54 7.23 -11.77
N ILE A 24 -9.68 7.38 -10.46
CA ILE A 24 -10.93 7.16 -9.72
C ILE A 24 -11.48 8.47 -9.18
N HIS A 25 -12.80 8.57 -9.05
CA HIS A 25 -13.42 9.70 -8.36
C HIS A 25 -13.08 9.66 -6.86
N ILE A 26 -12.85 10.81 -6.23
CA ILE A 26 -12.47 10.87 -4.81
C ILE A 26 -13.53 10.22 -3.91
N ASP A 27 -14.82 10.39 -4.23
CA ASP A 27 -15.94 9.77 -3.51
C ASP A 27 -15.98 8.24 -3.61
N ALA A 28 -15.23 7.64 -4.55
CA ALA A 28 -15.09 6.18 -4.62
C ALA A 28 -14.09 5.63 -3.60
N ILE A 29 -13.32 6.51 -2.93
CA ILE A 29 -12.40 6.11 -1.86
C ILE A 29 -13.21 5.91 -0.58
N PHE A 30 -13.48 4.65 -0.26
CA PHE A 30 -14.19 4.29 0.96
C PHE A 30 -13.36 4.56 2.21
N HIS A 31 -12.06 4.24 2.18
CA HIS A 31 -11.17 4.39 3.32
C HIS A 31 -9.70 4.49 2.91
N ALA A 32 -8.94 5.37 3.56
CA ALA A 32 -7.51 5.48 3.38
C ALA A 32 -6.76 4.62 4.42
N VAL A 33 -5.93 3.69 3.95
CA VAL A 33 -5.05 2.89 4.81
C VAL A 33 -3.59 3.30 4.62
N HIS A 34 -2.80 3.21 5.69
CA HIS A 34 -1.36 3.35 5.58
C HIS A 34 -0.75 2.06 5.02
N LEU A 35 -0.02 2.21 3.91
CA LEU A 35 0.81 1.17 3.32
C LEU A 35 2.21 1.24 3.94
N ILE A 36 2.65 0.17 4.58
CA ILE A 36 3.99 0.07 5.16
C ILE A 36 4.82 -0.84 4.25
N PRO A 37 5.88 -0.33 3.60
CA PRO A 37 6.73 -1.15 2.74
C PRO A 37 7.30 -2.37 3.45
N ILE A 38 7.31 -3.51 2.77
CA ILE A 38 8.06 -4.69 3.22
C ILE A 38 9.47 -4.56 2.69
N TYR A 39 10.40 -4.32 3.60
CA TYR A 39 11.82 -4.32 3.30
C TYR A 39 12.29 -5.76 3.20
N ASP A 40 12.76 -6.15 2.01
CA ASP A 40 13.50 -7.40 1.85
C ASP A 40 14.88 -7.27 2.52
N ARG A 41 15.72 -8.32 2.44
CA ARG A 41 17.09 -8.33 2.96
C ARG A 41 18.01 -7.31 2.26
N ASN A 42 17.53 -6.66 1.22
CA ASN A 42 18.26 -5.66 0.46
C ASN A 42 18.08 -4.27 1.07
N PHE A 43 19.15 -3.47 1.04
CA PHE A 43 19.10 -2.07 1.46
C PHE A 43 18.14 -1.28 0.58
N VAL A 44 17.39 -0.35 1.20
CA VAL A 44 16.63 0.67 0.49
C VAL A 44 17.63 1.49 -0.33
N LEU A 45 17.43 1.54 -1.65
CA LEU A 45 18.28 2.32 -2.53
C LEU A 45 18.24 3.80 -2.12
N PRO A 46 19.38 4.52 -2.04
CA PRO A 46 19.42 5.93 -1.66
C PRO A 46 18.60 6.86 -2.54
N GLU A 47 18.27 6.41 -3.76
CA GLU A 47 17.48 7.12 -4.77
C GLU A 47 15.96 7.04 -4.51
N ILE A 48 15.53 6.20 -3.56
CA ILE A 48 14.14 6.12 -3.14
C ILE A 48 13.82 7.34 -2.27
N GLY A 49 13.05 8.26 -2.84
CA GLY A 49 12.50 9.42 -2.17
C GLY A 49 11.00 9.28 -1.89
N PRO A 50 10.39 10.26 -1.21
CA PRO A 50 8.96 10.24 -0.89
C PRO A 50 8.03 10.17 -2.11
N HIS A 51 8.52 10.58 -3.30
CA HIS A 51 7.73 10.67 -4.52
C HIS A 51 7.73 9.38 -5.36
N ASN A 52 8.67 8.46 -5.14
CA ASN A 52 8.80 7.20 -5.90
C ASN A 52 8.77 5.96 -5.00
N SER A 53 8.61 6.13 -3.68
CA SER A 53 8.67 5.02 -2.72
C SER A 53 7.60 3.97 -2.99
N TYR A 54 6.35 4.38 -3.28
CA TYR A 54 5.26 3.42 -3.51
C TYR A 54 5.43 2.61 -4.81
N ASP A 55 6.14 3.14 -5.79
CA ASP A 55 6.43 2.42 -7.04
C ASP A 55 7.65 1.49 -6.90
N SER A 56 8.49 1.72 -5.88
CA SER A 56 9.76 1.00 -5.70
C SER A 56 9.63 -0.28 -4.86
N PHE A 57 8.56 -0.42 -4.07
CA PHE A 57 8.35 -1.60 -3.22
C PHE A 57 7.32 -2.56 -3.82
N HIS A 58 7.62 -3.86 -3.75
CA HIS A 58 6.75 -4.90 -4.32
C HIS A 58 5.64 -5.36 -3.38
N HIS A 59 5.82 -5.22 -2.07
CA HIS A 59 4.87 -5.69 -1.07
C HIS A 59 4.71 -4.67 0.04
N PHE A 60 3.52 -4.65 0.63
CA PHE A 60 3.16 -3.75 1.72
C PHE A 60 2.39 -4.48 2.81
N TYR A 61 2.59 -4.06 4.05
CA TYR A 61 1.68 -4.37 5.14
C TYR A 61 0.58 -3.30 5.23
N VAL A 62 -0.66 -3.77 5.37
CA VAL A 62 -1.84 -2.96 5.68
C VAL A 62 -2.33 -3.36 7.07
N ASN A 63 -2.42 -2.40 7.98
CA ASN A 63 -2.99 -2.65 9.29
C ASN A 63 -4.50 -2.91 9.18
N ARG A 64 -4.96 -4.08 9.64
CA ARG A 64 -6.38 -4.46 9.67
C ARG A 64 -7.22 -3.52 10.54
N PHE A 65 -6.62 -2.87 11.53
CA PHE A 65 -7.30 -1.96 12.46
C PHE A 65 -7.13 -0.47 12.13
N ALA A 66 -6.39 -0.12 11.06
CA ALA A 66 -6.33 1.27 10.61
C ALA A 66 -7.71 1.83 10.21
N ASP A 67 -8.71 0.95 10.11
CA ASP A 67 -10.11 1.27 9.86
C ASP A 67 -10.93 1.62 11.12
N HIS A 68 -10.52 1.15 12.31
CA HIS A 68 -11.38 1.18 13.50
C HIS A 68 -11.74 2.60 14.00
N HIS A 69 -11.00 3.64 13.60
CA HIS A 69 -11.26 5.03 14.02
C HIS A 69 -11.47 6.04 12.89
N ALA A 70 -11.32 5.67 11.60
CA ALA A 70 -11.64 6.61 10.51
C ALA A 70 -13.13 6.60 10.12
N PHE A 71 -13.91 5.70 10.70
CA PHE A 71 -15.37 5.79 10.72
C PHE A 71 -15.87 6.83 11.72
N LYS A 72 -15.75 8.09 11.33
CA LYS A 72 -16.81 9.06 11.57
C LYS A 72 -17.11 9.78 10.27
N ILE A 73 -17.68 9.05 9.32
CA ILE A 73 -18.41 9.65 8.21
C ILE A 73 -19.70 10.19 8.85
N MET A 74 -19.76 11.51 9.05
CA MET A 74 -21.01 12.23 9.31
C MET A 74 -21.78 12.40 8.01
#